data_AF-A0A1Q5ULY0-F1
#
_entry.id   AF-A0A1Q5ULY0-F1
#
_cell.length_a   1.000
_cell.length_b   1.000
_cell.length_c   1.000
_cell.angle_alpha   90.00
_cell.angle_beta   90.00
_cell.angle_gamma   90.00
#
_symmetry.space_group_name_H-M   'P 1'
#
loop_
_entity.id
_entity.type
_entity.pdbx_description
1 polymer ?
#
loop_
_entity_poly.entity_id
_entity_poly.type
_entity_poly.pdbx_seq_one_letter_code
_entity_poly.pdbx_strand_id
1 'polypeptide(L)'
;MPLLALTVLTTEWTEGNMALATDEAFEQSHTTGPSAQNEVVGDRRARERETWITQEVPIKILHEDVVESLHEPHCPDPDVYIILPNLMQLKSISDRFTKLASSDSKGQRSGIVVTDPAASSAGATALSTNSAPKLELSANMHGKLRLAIATDDLRIASVWSGLVNPPLDPAHITQDRASQLPSERMREAGDDDEAGWAKVRIDGKDWGRVLSVGRLSPKVVACFINETALVLYVYLPGSWNGEESCLTHLFSAYEYICKIFKE
;
A
#
# COMPACT_ATOMS: atom_id res chain seq x y z
N MET A 1 34.96 6.59 -3.82
CA MET A 1 34.35 6.70 -2.48
C MET A 1 33.91 5.31 -2.05
N PRO A 2 34.20 4.85 -0.82
CA PRO A 2 33.78 3.52 -0.38
C PRO A 2 32.24 3.47 -0.31
N LEU A 3 31.64 2.50 -1.00
CA LEU A 3 30.22 2.18 -0.90
C LEU A 3 30.04 1.25 0.30
N LEU A 4 29.26 1.66 1.29
CA LEU A 4 28.79 0.74 2.32
C LEU A 4 27.70 -0.13 1.70
N ALA A 5 27.73 -1.42 1.97
CA ALA A 5 26.70 -2.35 1.53
C ALA A 5 26.22 -3.18 2.72
N LEU A 6 24.91 -3.38 2.81
CA LEU A 6 24.29 -4.37 3.69
C LEU A 6 24.34 -5.71 2.97
N THR A 7 25.08 -6.66 3.52
CA THR A 7 25.13 -8.03 2.98
C THR A 7 24.06 -8.88 3.63
N VAL A 8 23.08 -9.31 2.84
CA VAL A 8 22.05 -10.27 3.26
C VAL A 8 22.45 -11.66 2.76
N LEU A 9 22.60 -12.60 3.70
CA LEU A 9 22.92 -14.00 3.41
C LEU A 9 21.66 -14.83 3.62
N THR A 10 21.19 -15.50 2.58
CA THR A 10 20.02 -16.40 2.64
C THR A 10 20.43 -17.78 2.15
N THR A 11 20.07 -18.83 2.89
CA THR A 11 20.26 -20.21 2.46
C THR A 11 18.91 -20.83 2.14
N GLU A 12 18.78 -21.47 0.97
CA GLU A 12 17.57 -22.19 0.57
C GLU A 12 17.94 -23.60 0.11
N TRP A 13 17.18 -24.58 0.59
CA TRP A 13 17.33 -25.99 0.21
C TRP A 13 16.30 -26.30 -0.86
N THR A 14 16.75 -26.53 -2.10
CA THR A 14 15.83 -26.89 -3.18
C THR A 14 15.81 -28.41 -3.34
N GLU A 15 14.64 -29.03 -3.15
CA GLU A 15 14.41 -30.41 -3.58
C GLU A 15 14.39 -30.47 -5.11
N GLY A 16 15.35 -31.19 -5.68
CA GLY A 16 15.68 -31.09 -7.10
C GLY A 16 14.62 -31.68 -8.04
N ASN A 17 13.94 -30.82 -8.80
CA ASN A 17 13.33 -31.17 -10.09
C ASN A 17 13.65 -30.11 -11.17
N MET A 18 14.95 -29.87 -11.42
CA MET A 18 15.39 -29.07 -12.56
C MET A 18 16.21 -29.96 -13.50
N ALA A 19 15.57 -30.42 -14.57
CA ALA A 19 16.23 -31.02 -15.72
C ALA A 19 17.00 -29.90 -16.47
N LEU A 20 18.27 -29.72 -16.12
CA LEU A 20 19.19 -28.89 -16.91
C LEU A 20 19.60 -29.70 -18.14
N ALA A 21 18.83 -29.62 -19.22
CA ALA A 21 19.24 -30.09 -20.53
C ALA A 21 20.21 -29.05 -21.13
N THR A 22 21.50 -29.22 -20.87
CA THR A 22 22.55 -28.65 -21.72
C THR A 22 22.78 -29.62 -22.87
N ASP A 23 22.10 -29.39 -24.00
CA ASP A 23 22.50 -29.98 -25.28
C ASP A 23 23.80 -29.29 -25.71
N GLU A 24 24.94 -29.88 -25.35
CA GLU A 24 26.19 -29.62 -26.07
C GLU A 24 26.20 -30.53 -27.29
N ALA A 25 25.87 -29.94 -28.44
CA ALA A 25 26.13 -30.53 -29.75
C ALA A 25 27.65 -30.61 -29.96
N PHE A 26 28.24 -31.74 -29.59
CA PHE A 26 29.60 -32.09 -29.98
C PHE A 26 29.57 -32.92 -31.26
N GLU A 27 30.31 -32.44 -32.25
CA GLU A 27 30.42 -33.00 -33.58
C GLU A 27 30.97 -34.43 -33.59
N GLN A 28 30.44 -35.15 -34.56
CA GLN A 28 30.57 -36.53 -34.95
C GLN A 28 32.02 -36.95 -35.27
N SER A 29 32.52 -38.03 -34.66
CA SER A 29 33.43 -38.95 -35.36
C SER A 29 33.30 -40.40 -34.89
N HIS A 30 33.18 -41.28 -35.88
CA HIS A 30 33.04 -42.72 -35.80
C HIS A 30 34.19 -43.42 -35.05
N THR A 31 33.89 -44.44 -34.23
CA THR A 31 34.48 -45.78 -34.36
C THR A 31 33.63 -46.84 -33.62
N THR A 32 33.64 -48.04 -34.17
CA THR A 32 32.87 -49.25 -33.85
C THR A 32 33.55 -50.13 -32.80
N GLY A 33 32.79 -50.71 -31.83
CA GLY A 33 33.26 -51.80 -30.95
C GLY A 33 32.21 -52.24 -29.91
N PRO A 34 32.10 -53.55 -29.54
CA PRO A 34 30.84 -54.13 -29.04
C PRO A 34 30.70 -54.21 -27.51
N SER A 35 29.44 -54.07 -27.06
CA SER A 35 28.81 -54.65 -25.86
C SER A 35 29.56 -54.70 -24.53
N ALA A 36 29.19 -53.77 -23.63
CA ALA A 36 29.06 -54.04 -22.20
C ALA A 36 27.82 -53.28 -21.68
N GLN A 37 26.73 -54.00 -21.44
CA GLN A 37 25.55 -53.49 -20.75
C GLN A 37 25.93 -53.28 -19.28
N ASN A 38 26.40 -52.07 -18.96
CA ASN A 38 26.51 -51.63 -17.59
C ASN A 38 25.23 -50.83 -17.30
N GLU A 39 24.20 -51.52 -16.79
CA GLU A 39 23.07 -50.87 -16.14
C GLU A 39 23.60 -50.18 -14.87
N VAL A 40 24.12 -48.97 -15.02
CA VAL A 40 24.33 -48.06 -13.90
C VAL A 40 22.92 -47.61 -13.51
N VAL A 41 22.31 -48.36 -12.59
CA VAL A 41 21.20 -47.88 -11.76
C VAL A 41 21.79 -46.78 -10.88
N GLY A 42 22.00 -45.61 -11.50
CA GLY A 42 22.32 -44.39 -10.80
C GLY A 42 21.06 -44.02 -10.02
N ASP A 43 21.14 -44.18 -8.70
CA ASP A 43 20.19 -43.72 -7.71
C ASP A 43 19.81 -42.26 -8.02
N ARG A 44 18.75 -42.06 -8.82
CA ARG A 44 18.16 -40.75 -9.13
C ARG A 44 17.32 -40.27 -7.95
N ARG A 45 17.79 -40.48 -6.72
CA ARG A 45 17.31 -39.70 -5.58
C ARG A 45 17.61 -38.26 -5.91
N ALA A 46 16.56 -37.46 -6.00
CA ALA A 46 16.65 -36.02 -6.15
C ALA A 46 17.71 -35.52 -5.18
N ARG A 47 18.88 -35.12 -5.69
CA ARG A 47 19.92 -34.57 -4.83
C ARG A 47 19.39 -33.24 -4.35
N GLU A 48 19.03 -33.19 -3.07
CA GLU A 48 18.88 -31.95 -2.33
C GLU A 48 20.15 -31.13 -2.55
N ARG A 49 19.99 -29.92 -3.09
CA ARG A 49 21.10 -28.98 -3.28
C ARG A 49 20.83 -27.79 -2.39
N GLU A 50 21.78 -27.54 -1.50
CA GLU A 50 21.82 -26.30 -0.73
C GLU A 50 22.28 -25.16 -1.65
N THR A 51 21.51 -24.07 -1.69
CA THR A 51 21.83 -22.86 -2.45
C THR A 51 22.03 -21.70 -1.49
N TRP A 52 23.11 -20.94 -1.73
CA TRP A 52 23.50 -19.79 -0.91
C TRP A 52 23.32 -18.54 -1.76
N ILE A 53 22.49 -17.61 -1.28
CA ILE A 53 22.18 -16.33 -1.94
C ILE A 53 22.82 -15.21 -1.11
N THR A 54 23.78 -14.52 -1.71
CA THR A 54 24.39 -13.31 -1.15
C THR A 54 23.86 -12.09 -1.90
N GLN A 55 23.14 -11.22 -1.20
CA GLN A 55 22.65 -9.96 -1.75
C GLN A 55 23.40 -8.80 -1.11
N GLU A 56 24.05 -7.98 -1.94
CA GLU A 56 24.69 -6.74 -1.50
C GLU A 56 23.77 -5.56 -1.79
N VAL A 57 23.22 -4.96 -0.74
CA VAL A 57 22.33 -3.80 -0.85
C VAL A 57 23.15 -2.53 -0.60
N PRO A 58 23.33 -1.63 -1.58
CA PRO A 58 24.11 -0.42 -1.39
C PRO A 58 23.42 0.53 -0.40
N ILE A 59 24.16 1.00 0.59
CA ILE A 59 23.70 1.93 1.63
C ILE A 59 24.23 3.33 1.30
N LYS A 60 23.34 4.32 1.32
CA LYS A 60 23.71 5.73 1.20
C LYS A 60 23.69 6.38 2.58
N ILE A 61 24.84 6.84 3.06
CA ILE A 61 24.92 7.67 4.27
C ILE A 61 24.35 9.05 3.94
N LEU A 62 23.41 9.51 4.76
CA LEU A 62 22.86 10.87 4.71
C LEU A 62 23.58 11.75 5.74
N HIS A 63 23.73 13.03 5.41
CA HIS A 63 24.29 14.03 6.32
C HIS A 63 23.27 14.35 7.43
N GLU A 64 23.75 14.76 8.61
CA GLU A 64 22.92 15.05 9.79
C GLU A 64 21.79 16.05 9.48
N ASP A 65 22.08 17.13 8.76
CA ASP A 65 21.07 18.11 8.31
C ASP A 65 19.90 17.49 7.53
N VAL A 66 20.16 16.45 6.74
CA VAL A 66 19.10 15.73 6.01
C VAL A 66 18.30 14.84 6.95
N VAL A 67 18.98 14.21 7.92
CA VAL A 67 18.35 13.39 8.96
C VAL A 67 17.45 14.24 9.86
N GLU A 68 17.87 15.46 10.21
CA GLU A 68 17.07 16.41 10.97
C GLU A 68 15.80 16.86 10.24
N SER A 69 15.77 16.76 8.90
CA SER A 69 14.54 17.01 8.13
C SER A 69 13.61 15.80 8.05
N LEU A 70 14.10 14.60 8.39
CA LEU A 70 13.41 13.31 8.27
C LEU A 70 12.66 12.92 9.54
N HIS A 71 11.91 13.87 10.12
CA HIS A 71 11.10 13.59 11.30
C HIS A 71 9.67 13.18 10.93
N GLU A 72 9.07 12.37 11.81
CA GLU A 72 7.64 12.07 11.73
C GLU A 72 6.83 13.36 11.84
N PRO A 73 6.02 13.72 10.83
CA PRO A 73 5.25 14.96 10.87
C PRO A 73 4.27 14.90 12.05
N HIS A 74 4.29 15.95 12.86
CA HIS A 74 3.41 16.05 14.02
C HIS A 74 1.94 16.07 13.55
N CYS A 75 1.18 15.03 13.90
CA CYS A 75 -0.24 14.93 13.59
C CYS A 75 -1.07 15.39 14.78
N PRO A 76 -2.13 16.20 14.56
CA PRO A 76 -3.06 16.54 15.62
C PRO A 76 -3.86 15.30 16.08
N ASP A 77 -4.49 15.41 17.25
CA ASP A 77 -5.29 14.33 17.85
C ASP A 77 -6.42 13.92 16.88
N PRO A 78 -6.60 12.62 16.57
CA PRO A 78 -7.59 12.17 15.59
C PRO A 78 -9.02 12.26 16.10
N ASP A 79 -9.94 12.56 15.19
CA ASP A 79 -11.39 12.61 15.43
C ASP A 79 -12.00 11.20 15.51
N VAL A 80 -11.55 10.29 14.65
CA VAL A 80 -12.05 8.91 14.63
C VAL A 80 -10.90 7.96 14.44
N TYR A 81 -10.90 6.85 15.17
CA TYR A 81 -9.94 5.76 14.98
C TYR A 81 -10.69 4.43 14.87
N ILE A 82 -10.39 3.64 13.85
CA ILE A 82 -11.15 2.42 13.53
C ILE A 82 -10.24 1.36 12.93
N ILE A 83 -10.47 0.09 13.28
CA ILE A 83 -9.79 -1.03 12.62
C ILE A 83 -10.42 -1.25 11.25
N LEU A 84 -9.59 -1.20 10.21
CA LEU A 84 -10.05 -1.41 8.84
C LEU A 84 -10.50 -2.85 8.59
N PRO A 85 -11.50 -3.07 7.72
CA PRO A 85 -11.85 -4.39 7.23
C PRO A 85 -10.72 -4.94 6.34
N ASN A 86 -10.90 -6.17 5.84
CA ASN A 86 -9.93 -6.83 4.97
C ASN A 86 -9.51 -5.92 3.79
N LEU A 87 -8.22 -5.58 3.73
CA LEU A 87 -7.67 -4.64 2.74
C LEU A 87 -7.85 -5.12 1.30
N MET A 88 -7.89 -6.44 1.04
CA MET A 88 -8.15 -6.97 -0.30
C MET A 88 -9.57 -6.68 -0.77
N GLN A 89 -10.55 -6.80 0.12
CA GLN A 89 -11.94 -6.46 -0.17
C GLN A 89 -12.06 -4.95 -0.39
N LEU A 90 -11.51 -4.16 0.53
CA LEU A 90 -11.51 -2.70 0.44
C LEU A 90 -10.84 -2.21 -0.85
N LYS A 91 -9.73 -2.84 -1.25
CA LYS A 91 -9.02 -2.57 -2.51
C LYS A 91 -9.88 -2.88 -3.72
N SER A 92 -10.51 -4.06 -3.73
CA SER A 92 -11.31 -4.49 -4.87
C SER A 92 -12.49 -3.53 -5.15
N ILE A 93 -13.08 -2.96 -4.10
CA ILE A 93 -14.18 -1.99 -4.21
C ILE A 93 -13.64 -0.62 -4.60
N SER A 94 -12.57 -0.15 -3.94
CA SER A 94 -11.89 1.10 -4.28
C SER A 94 -11.47 1.17 -5.75
N ASP A 95 -10.77 0.14 -6.24
CA ASP A 95 -10.26 0.10 -7.62
C ASP A 95 -11.43 0.17 -8.63
N ARG A 96 -12.59 -0.42 -8.31
CA ARG A 96 -13.80 -0.32 -9.14
C ARG A 96 -14.38 1.10 -9.11
N PHE A 97 -14.45 1.74 -7.95
CA PHE A 97 -14.97 3.11 -7.82
C PHE A 97 -14.11 4.09 -8.63
N THR A 98 -12.78 3.99 -8.50
CA THR A 98 -11.84 4.82 -9.27
C THR A 98 -11.98 4.59 -10.77
N LYS A 99 -12.17 3.34 -11.22
CA LYS A 99 -12.41 3.02 -12.64
C LYS A 99 -13.71 3.63 -13.15
N LEU A 100 -14.81 3.49 -12.42
CA LEU A 100 -16.12 4.03 -12.79
C LEU A 100 -16.08 5.55 -12.96
N ALA A 101 -15.46 6.26 -12.02
CA ALA A 101 -15.33 7.70 -12.13
C ALA A 101 -14.36 8.13 -13.25
N SER A 102 -13.34 7.32 -13.55
CA SER A 102 -12.40 7.60 -14.65
C SER A 102 -13.00 7.37 -16.03
N SER A 103 -13.96 6.45 -16.18
CA SER A 103 -14.71 6.27 -17.43
C SER A 103 -15.69 7.41 -17.69
N ASP A 104 -16.27 7.96 -16.62
CA ASP A 104 -17.23 9.06 -16.68
C ASP A 104 -16.59 10.32 -17.32
N SER A 105 -15.41 10.71 -16.84
CA SER A 105 -14.69 11.89 -17.34
C SER A 105 -14.17 11.78 -18.78
N LYS A 106 -14.08 10.56 -19.35
CA LYS A 106 -13.61 10.33 -20.73
C LYS A 106 -14.72 10.48 -21.77
N GLY A 107 -15.99 10.34 -21.39
CA GLY A 107 -17.14 10.48 -22.28
C GLY A 107 -17.34 11.90 -22.83
N GLN A 108 -16.84 12.91 -22.11
CA GLN A 108 -17.11 14.32 -22.41
C GLN A 108 -16.08 14.99 -23.36
N ARG A 109 -15.02 14.28 -23.78
CA ARG A 109 -13.97 14.82 -24.68
C ARG A 109 -13.97 14.25 -26.10
N SER A 110 -14.89 13.33 -26.43
CA SER A 110 -14.99 12.76 -27.77
C SER A 110 -16.06 13.48 -28.60
N GLY A 111 -15.86 14.77 -28.86
CA GLY A 111 -16.74 15.60 -29.67
C GLY A 111 -15.93 16.60 -30.50
N ILE A 112 -15.61 16.20 -31.74
CA ILE A 112 -15.26 17.03 -32.90
C ILE A 112 -14.14 18.07 -32.66
N VAL A 113 -12.90 17.70 -33.02
CA VAL A 113 -11.89 18.68 -33.45
C VAL A 113 -11.87 18.67 -34.98
N VAL A 114 -12.53 19.65 -35.59
CA VAL A 114 -12.20 20.09 -36.95
C VAL A 114 -10.90 20.88 -36.82
N THR A 115 -9.84 20.41 -37.45
CA THR A 115 -8.53 21.05 -37.44
C THR A 115 -8.49 22.17 -38.48
N ASP A 116 -8.54 23.43 -38.04
CA ASP A 116 -8.09 24.59 -38.81
C ASP A 116 -6.66 24.97 -38.36
N PRO A 117 -5.64 24.99 -39.27
CA PRO A 117 -4.26 25.25 -38.90
C PRO A 117 -3.86 26.69 -39.25
N ALA A 118 -4.33 27.70 -38.52
CA ALA A 118 -3.81 29.06 -38.68
C ALA A 118 -4.17 30.02 -37.53
N ALA A 119 -3.54 29.87 -36.36
CA ALA A 119 -3.25 30.98 -35.46
C ALA A 119 -2.27 30.56 -34.35
N SER A 120 -1.08 31.11 -34.41
CA SER A 120 -0.05 31.07 -33.39
C SER A 120 -0.36 31.99 -32.20
N SER A 121 0.33 31.71 -31.08
CA SER A 121 0.65 32.60 -29.95
C SER A 121 -0.43 32.91 -28.91
N ALA A 122 -0.40 32.14 -27.82
CA ALA A 122 -0.31 32.63 -26.43
C ALA A 122 -0.16 31.42 -25.49
N GLY A 123 1.08 31.10 -25.11
CA GLY A 123 1.39 30.06 -24.14
C GLY A 123 0.99 30.46 -22.72
N ALA A 124 -0.31 30.39 -22.42
CA ALA A 124 -0.77 30.20 -21.06
C ALA A 124 -0.84 28.68 -20.84
N THR A 125 0.18 28.11 -20.20
CA THR A 125 0.11 26.78 -19.60
C THR A 125 -0.93 26.84 -18.49
N ALA A 126 -2.21 26.78 -18.85
CA ALA A 126 -3.25 26.39 -17.93
C ALA A 126 -2.87 24.99 -17.47
N LEU A 127 -2.36 24.92 -16.23
CA LEU A 127 -2.17 23.68 -15.50
C LEU A 127 -3.56 23.06 -15.42
N SER A 128 -3.91 22.23 -16.40
CA SER A 128 -5.09 21.39 -16.32
C SER A 128 -4.79 20.44 -15.17
N THR A 129 -5.21 20.83 -13.97
CA THR A 129 -5.44 19.93 -12.87
C THR A 129 -6.51 18.97 -13.37
N ASN A 130 -6.10 17.95 -14.13
CA ASN A 130 -6.89 16.74 -14.31
C ASN A 130 -6.98 16.15 -12.89
N SER A 131 -7.89 16.70 -12.07
CA SER A 131 -8.16 16.21 -10.74
C SER A 131 -8.74 14.83 -10.97
N ALA A 132 -7.89 13.83 -10.82
CA ALA A 132 -8.34 12.47 -10.82
C ALA A 132 -9.43 12.36 -9.73
N PRO A 133 -10.51 11.62 -10.01
CA PRO A 133 -11.67 11.62 -9.14
C PRO A 133 -11.25 11.12 -7.74
N LYS A 134 -11.44 11.99 -6.74
CA LYS A 134 -11.07 11.72 -5.35
C LYS A 134 -12.12 10.82 -4.70
N LEU A 135 -11.66 9.78 -4.01
CA LEU A 135 -12.48 8.96 -3.13
C LEU A 135 -12.71 9.72 -1.82
N GLU A 136 -13.92 9.63 -1.27
CA GLU A 136 -14.24 10.06 0.08
C GLU A 136 -14.22 8.83 0.99
N LEU A 137 -13.29 8.80 1.94
CA LEU A 137 -13.32 7.86 3.05
C LEU A 137 -13.91 8.56 4.26
N SER A 138 -14.80 7.89 4.97
CA SER A 138 -15.41 8.43 6.17
C SER A 138 -15.65 7.34 7.20
N ALA A 139 -15.51 7.66 8.47
CA ALA A 139 -15.72 6.71 9.57
C ALA A 139 -16.34 7.41 10.78
N ASN A 140 -16.94 6.63 11.68
CA ASN A 140 -17.47 7.11 12.94
C ASN A 140 -16.91 6.33 14.15
N MET A 141 -17.22 6.81 15.35
CA MET A 141 -16.87 6.15 16.63
C MET A 141 -17.83 5.01 17.02
N HIS A 142 -18.67 4.55 16.09
CA HIS A 142 -19.68 3.49 16.29
C HIS A 142 -19.42 2.27 15.40
N GLY A 143 -18.19 2.11 14.90
CA GLY A 143 -17.79 0.94 14.13
C GLY A 143 -18.31 0.91 12.70
N LYS A 144 -18.59 2.08 12.10
CA LYS A 144 -18.91 2.20 10.67
C LYS A 144 -17.79 2.88 9.89
N LEU A 145 -17.54 2.34 8.69
CA LEU A 145 -16.64 2.90 7.68
C LEU A 145 -17.43 3.03 6.38
N ARG A 146 -17.24 4.12 5.65
CA ARG A 146 -17.89 4.41 4.37
C ARG A 146 -16.85 4.87 3.36
N LEU A 147 -16.80 4.20 2.22
CA LEU A 147 -16.06 4.59 1.04
C LEU A 147 -17.06 5.08 0.00
N ALA A 148 -16.88 6.30 -0.49
CA ALA A 148 -17.80 6.92 -1.43
C ALA A 148 -17.06 7.60 -2.57
N ILE A 149 -17.77 7.77 -3.68
CA ILE A 149 -17.35 8.61 -4.79
C ILE A 149 -18.59 9.31 -5.37
N ALA A 150 -18.43 10.59 -5.70
CA ALA A 150 -19.46 11.41 -6.30
C ALA A 150 -18.87 12.16 -7.50
N THR A 151 -19.44 11.91 -8.67
CA THR A 151 -19.27 12.66 -9.92
C THR A 151 -20.63 13.25 -10.33
N ASP A 152 -20.68 13.96 -11.45
CA ASP A 152 -21.91 14.58 -11.95
C ASP A 152 -22.98 13.53 -12.29
N ASP A 153 -22.56 12.39 -12.85
CA ASP A 153 -23.47 11.34 -13.32
C ASP A 153 -23.56 10.13 -12.38
N LEU A 154 -22.66 10.02 -11.39
CA LEU A 154 -22.55 8.85 -10.53
C LEU A 154 -22.31 9.22 -9.06
N ARG A 155 -23.16 8.71 -8.18
CA ARG A 155 -22.92 8.71 -6.73
C ARG A 155 -23.06 7.31 -6.18
N ILE A 156 -21.96 6.73 -5.73
CA ILE A 156 -21.95 5.38 -5.13
C ILE A 156 -21.18 5.40 -3.82
N ALA A 157 -21.64 4.57 -2.89
CA ALA A 157 -21.00 4.38 -1.59
C ALA A 157 -21.04 2.90 -1.20
N SER A 158 -20.05 2.47 -0.45
CA SER A 158 -20.00 1.18 0.23
C SER A 158 -19.78 1.44 1.71
N VAL A 159 -20.57 0.76 2.55
CA VAL A 159 -20.53 0.93 4.01
C VAL A 159 -20.21 -0.42 4.64
N TRP A 160 -19.25 -0.41 5.56
CA TRP A 160 -18.92 -1.51 6.46
C TRP A 160 -19.40 -1.13 7.85
N SER A 161 -19.96 -2.09 8.57
CA SER A 161 -20.47 -1.94 9.93
C SER A 161 -19.97 -3.08 10.83
N GLY A 162 -20.09 -2.91 12.14
CA GLY A 162 -19.58 -3.88 13.11
C GLY A 162 -18.05 -3.91 13.18
N LEU A 163 -17.39 -2.82 12.77
CA LEU A 163 -15.96 -2.63 12.95
C LEU A 163 -15.66 -2.20 14.40
N VAL A 164 -14.38 -2.23 14.77
CA VAL A 164 -13.94 -1.97 16.14
C VAL A 164 -13.17 -0.65 16.20
N ASN A 165 -13.55 0.23 17.13
CA ASN A 165 -12.78 1.40 17.52
C ASN A 165 -11.87 1.01 18.70
N PRO A 166 -10.55 0.86 18.52
CA PRO A 166 -9.65 0.39 19.58
C PRO A 166 -9.57 1.38 20.75
N PRO A 167 -9.53 0.94 22.01
CA PRO A 167 -9.45 1.87 23.14
C PRO A 167 -8.15 2.68 23.09
N LEU A 168 -8.22 3.96 23.44
CA LEU A 168 -7.04 4.79 23.65
C LEU A 168 -6.32 4.34 24.92
N ASP A 169 -4.99 4.32 24.90
CA ASP A 169 -4.19 3.94 26.06
C ASP A 169 -4.32 5.02 27.16
N PRO A 170 -4.90 4.68 28.34
CA PRO A 170 -5.05 5.62 29.44
C PRO A 170 -3.71 6.08 30.04
N ALA A 171 -2.61 5.35 29.82
CA ALA A 171 -1.28 5.78 30.28
C ALA A 171 -0.80 7.05 29.58
N HIS A 172 -1.31 7.33 28.38
CA HIS A 172 -0.89 8.46 27.55
C HIS A 172 -1.87 9.64 27.59
N ILE A 173 -3.02 9.50 28.28
CA ILE A 173 -4.07 10.51 28.32
C ILE A 173 -4.49 10.76 29.77
N THR A 174 -4.12 11.93 30.29
CA THR A 174 -4.63 12.42 31.58
C THR A 174 -6.16 12.56 31.52
N GLN A 175 -6.87 12.17 32.56
CA GLN A 175 -8.35 12.15 32.62
C GLN A 175 -9.01 13.48 32.21
N ASP A 176 -8.39 14.62 32.56
CA ASP A 176 -8.87 15.96 32.22
C ASP A 176 -8.78 16.26 30.72
N ARG A 177 -7.82 15.65 30.02
CA ARG A 177 -7.61 15.78 28.58
C ARG A 177 -8.53 14.85 27.80
N ALA A 178 -8.83 13.65 28.33
CA ALA A 178 -9.69 12.66 27.66
C ALA A 178 -11.05 13.25 27.26
N SER A 179 -11.67 14.00 28.16
CA SER A 179 -12.98 14.63 27.95
C SER A 179 -12.97 15.74 26.89
N GLN A 180 -11.81 16.27 26.55
CA GLN A 180 -11.65 17.35 25.58
C GLN A 180 -11.27 16.84 24.19
N LEU A 181 -10.99 15.54 24.05
CA LEU A 181 -10.54 14.96 22.79
C LEU A 181 -11.64 15.05 21.72
N PRO A 182 -11.27 15.32 20.45
CA PRO A 182 -12.23 15.32 19.36
C PRO A 182 -12.99 13.99 19.22
N SER A 183 -12.33 12.88 19.53
CA SER A 183 -12.91 11.54 19.47
C SER A 183 -14.03 11.26 20.46
N GLU A 184 -14.02 11.85 21.66
CA GLU A 184 -15.16 11.71 22.59
C GLU A 184 -16.38 12.49 22.09
N ARG A 185 -16.19 13.66 21.47
CA ARG A 185 -17.28 14.42 20.84
C ARG A 185 -17.92 13.63 19.68
N MET A 186 -17.11 12.97 18.88
CA MET A 186 -17.59 12.08 17.81
C MET A 186 -18.34 10.85 18.35
N ARG A 187 -18.05 10.44 19.59
CA ARG A 187 -18.72 9.31 20.26
C ARG A 187 -20.05 9.70 20.89
N GLU A 188 -20.18 10.94 21.35
CA GLU A 188 -21.44 11.54 21.80
C GLU A 188 -22.41 11.80 20.64
N ALA A 189 -21.89 12.08 19.44
CA ALA A 189 -22.70 12.16 18.24
C ALA A 189 -23.37 10.81 17.94
N GLY A 190 -24.64 10.84 17.54
CA GLY A 190 -25.39 9.62 17.22
C GLY A 190 -24.80 8.86 16.02
N ASP A 191 -25.01 7.55 15.97
CA ASP A 191 -24.45 6.68 14.92
C ASP A 191 -24.93 7.05 13.49
N ASP A 192 -26.14 7.57 13.36
CA ASP A 192 -26.72 8.02 12.08
C ASP A 192 -26.62 9.55 11.87
N ASP A 193 -26.03 10.29 12.81
CA ASP A 193 -25.82 11.73 12.64
C ASP A 193 -24.58 11.97 11.77
N GLU A 194 -24.72 12.71 10.67
CA GLU A 194 -23.60 13.04 9.77
C GLU A 194 -22.53 13.86 10.50
N ALA A 195 -22.86 14.52 11.62
CA ALA A 195 -21.90 15.20 12.48
C ALA A 195 -20.93 14.25 13.20
N GLY A 196 -21.30 12.97 13.36
CA GLY A 196 -20.45 11.93 13.96
C GLY A 196 -19.50 11.25 12.99
N TRP A 197 -19.46 11.70 11.72
CA TRP A 197 -18.60 11.13 10.68
C TRP A 197 -17.40 12.05 10.41
N ALA A 198 -16.20 11.52 10.61
CA ALA A 198 -14.97 12.16 10.12
C ALA A 198 -14.70 11.73 8.67
N LYS A 199 -14.37 12.68 7.80
CA LYS A 199 -14.21 12.46 6.35
C LYS A 199 -12.84 12.89 5.86
N VAL A 200 -12.30 12.17 4.88
CA VAL A 200 -11.03 12.49 4.21
C VAL A 200 -11.15 12.17 2.73
N ARG A 201 -10.65 13.07 1.88
CA ARG A 201 -10.62 12.89 0.42
C ARG A 201 -9.23 12.47 -0.06
N ILE A 202 -9.14 11.37 -0.79
CA ILE A 202 -7.87 10.74 -1.20
C ILE A 202 -7.90 10.40 -2.70
N ASP A 203 -6.77 10.51 -3.40
CA ASP A 203 -6.66 10.02 -4.78
C ASP A 203 -6.79 8.48 -4.83
N GLY A 204 -7.63 7.99 -5.75
CA GLY A 204 -7.88 6.55 -5.87
C GLY A 204 -6.65 5.73 -6.26
N LYS A 205 -5.70 6.28 -7.02
CA LYS A 205 -4.48 5.56 -7.42
C LYS A 205 -3.52 5.39 -6.26
N ASP A 206 -3.36 6.40 -5.42
CA ASP A 206 -2.51 6.30 -4.23
C ASP A 206 -3.15 5.42 -3.16
N TRP A 207 -4.46 5.56 -2.96
CA TRP A 207 -5.21 4.67 -2.06
C TRP A 207 -5.08 3.20 -2.50
N GLY A 208 -5.25 2.93 -3.80
CA GLY A 208 -5.05 1.58 -4.36
C GLY A 208 -3.62 1.04 -4.20
N ARG A 209 -2.60 1.91 -4.22
CA ARG A 209 -1.20 1.54 -3.94
C ARG A 209 -0.98 1.16 -2.48
N VAL A 210 -1.54 1.90 -1.54
CA VAL A 210 -1.41 1.60 -0.11
C VAL A 210 -2.14 0.31 0.27
N LEU A 211 -3.33 0.08 -0.26
CA LEU A 211 -4.05 -1.17 -0.01
C LEU A 211 -3.38 -2.42 -0.62
N SER A 212 -2.41 -2.24 -1.53
CA SER A 212 -1.67 -3.36 -2.12
C SER A 212 -0.67 -4.01 -1.14
N VAL A 213 -0.47 -3.44 0.04
CA VAL A 213 0.34 -4.01 1.14
C VAL A 213 -0.33 -5.24 1.77
N GLY A 214 -1.61 -5.50 1.47
CA GLY A 214 -2.44 -6.54 2.10
C GLY A 214 -2.06 -8.01 1.89
N ARG A 215 -0.93 -8.36 1.26
CA ARG A 215 -0.50 -9.77 1.11
C ARG A 215 -0.22 -10.47 2.44
N LEU A 216 0.05 -9.71 3.50
CA LEU A 216 0.34 -10.24 4.85
C LEU A 216 -0.87 -10.21 5.80
N SER A 217 -2.07 -9.84 5.31
CA SER A 217 -3.26 -9.61 6.15
C SER A 217 -2.99 -8.85 7.46
N PRO A 218 -2.33 -7.68 7.40
CA PRO A 218 -1.98 -6.94 8.62
C PRO A 218 -3.23 -6.40 9.32
N LYS A 219 -3.15 -6.25 10.64
CA LYS A 219 -4.13 -5.47 11.40
C LYS A 219 -3.85 -4.00 11.11
N VAL A 220 -4.83 -3.26 10.59
CA VAL A 220 -4.67 -1.84 10.26
C VAL A 220 -5.62 -1.00 11.08
N VAL A 221 -5.07 -0.02 11.81
CA VAL A 221 -5.82 1.03 12.49
C VAL A 221 -5.76 2.29 11.64
N ALA A 222 -6.92 2.83 11.28
CA ALA A 222 -7.07 4.06 10.54
C ALA A 222 -7.51 5.18 11.47
N CYS A 223 -6.74 6.25 11.53
CA CYS A 223 -6.99 7.47 12.29
C CYS A 223 -7.38 8.60 11.32
N PHE A 224 -8.63 9.03 11.41
CA PHE A 224 -9.21 10.12 10.64
C PHE A 224 -9.07 11.42 11.40
N ILE A 225 -8.52 12.42 10.72
CA ILE A 225 -8.50 13.82 11.12
C ILE A 225 -9.40 14.53 10.12
N ASN A 226 -10.57 14.95 10.58
CA ASN A 226 -11.68 15.38 9.74
C ASN A 226 -11.27 16.48 8.76
N GLU A 227 -11.57 16.26 7.49
CA GLU A 227 -11.22 17.11 6.33
C GLU A 227 -9.72 17.43 6.17
N THR A 228 -8.86 16.75 6.94
CA THR A 228 -7.44 17.12 7.08
C THR A 228 -6.52 16.00 6.64
N ALA A 229 -6.61 14.82 7.27
CA ALA A 229 -5.67 13.74 7.02
C ALA A 229 -6.20 12.36 7.46
N LEU A 230 -5.65 11.31 6.85
CA LEU A 230 -5.83 9.92 7.26
C LEU A 230 -4.46 9.34 7.59
N VAL A 231 -4.29 8.85 8.82
CA VAL A 231 -3.09 8.14 9.27
C VAL A 231 -3.43 6.66 9.40
N LEU A 232 -2.62 5.79 8.82
CA LEU A 232 -2.77 4.34 8.91
C LEU A 232 -1.60 3.75 9.70
N TYR A 233 -1.92 3.05 10.78
CA TYR A 233 -0.99 2.18 11.50
C TYR A 233 -1.19 0.75 11.04
N VAL A 234 -0.19 0.19 10.36
CA VAL A 234 -0.22 -1.16 9.80
C VAL A 234 0.67 -2.04 10.68
N TYR A 235 0.04 -2.86 11.50
CA TYR A 235 0.73 -3.84 12.34
C TYR A 235 1.00 -5.08 11.51
N LEU A 236 2.27 -5.35 11.26
CA LEU A 236 2.70 -6.55 10.55
C LEU A 236 2.63 -7.73 11.53
N PRO A 237 2.08 -8.89 11.12
CA PRO A 237 2.22 -10.09 11.92
C PRO A 237 3.71 -10.37 12.12
N GLY A 238 4.12 -10.51 13.38
CA GLY A 238 5.52 -10.53 13.77
C GLY A 238 6.37 -11.43 12.88
N SER A 239 7.50 -10.90 12.41
CA SER A 239 8.61 -11.75 12.03
C SER A 239 9.07 -12.51 13.27
N TRP A 240 9.87 -13.55 13.09
CA TRP A 240 10.04 -14.65 14.05
C TRP A 240 10.50 -14.29 15.50
N ASN A 241 10.77 -13.03 15.81
CA ASN A 241 11.24 -12.52 17.10
C ASN A 241 10.12 -12.04 18.05
N GLY A 242 8.85 -11.98 17.62
CA GLY A 242 7.74 -11.57 18.47
C GLY A 242 7.65 -10.06 18.73
N GLU A 243 8.43 -9.24 18.02
CA GLU A 243 8.31 -7.78 18.03
C GLU A 243 7.28 -7.34 16.98
N GLU A 244 6.29 -6.55 17.39
CA GLU A 244 5.26 -6.01 16.49
C GLU A 244 5.86 -4.86 15.66
N SER A 245 6.30 -5.15 14.42
CA SER A 245 6.72 -4.09 13.50
C SER A 245 5.51 -3.29 12.98
N CYS A 246 5.60 -1.95 13.01
CA CYS A 246 4.52 -1.05 12.63
C CYS A 246 4.92 -0.14 11.46
N LEU A 247 4.13 -0.17 10.38
CA LEU A 247 4.28 0.77 9.27
C LEU A 247 3.25 1.90 9.38
N THR A 248 3.71 3.14 9.41
CA THR A 248 2.83 4.32 9.42
C THR A 248 2.73 4.92 8.01
N HIS A 249 1.52 5.01 7.48
CA HIS A 249 1.25 5.70 6.21
C HIS A 249 0.36 6.92 6.46
N LEU A 250 0.80 8.10 6.01
CA LEU A 250 0.03 9.33 6.13
C LEU A 250 -0.52 9.80 4.78
N PHE A 251 -1.77 10.24 4.79
CA PHE A 251 -2.44 10.91 3.69
C PHE A 251 -2.93 12.27 4.18
N SER A 252 -2.55 13.36 3.52
CA SER A 252 -3.20 14.66 3.75
C SER A 252 -4.23 14.93 2.65
N ALA A 253 -5.33 15.57 3.03
CA ALA A 253 -6.41 15.97 2.12
C ALA A 253 -5.94 17.00 1.07
N TYR A 254 -4.82 17.68 1.34
CA TYR A 254 -4.27 18.77 0.53
C TYR A 254 -2.96 18.40 -0.20
N GLU A 255 -2.16 17.44 0.30
CA GLU A 255 -0.93 16.97 -0.36
C GLU A 255 -0.47 15.59 0.17
N TYR A 256 0.20 14.78 -0.65
CA TYR A 256 0.77 13.49 -0.21
C TYR A 256 2.01 13.70 0.64
N ILE A 257 2.02 13.26 1.90
CA ILE A 257 3.22 13.32 2.74
C ILE A 257 3.43 12.00 3.50
N CYS A 258 4.60 11.42 3.27
CA CYS A 258 5.33 10.43 4.07
C CYS A 258 4.74 9.01 4.30
N LYS A 259 5.50 8.01 3.82
CA LYS A 259 5.58 6.68 4.42
C LYS A 259 6.70 6.71 5.46
N ILE A 260 6.43 6.33 6.69
CA ILE A 260 7.46 6.20 7.73
C ILE A 260 7.41 4.76 8.24
N PHE A 261 8.54 4.06 8.09
CA PHE A 261 8.76 2.77 8.72
C PHE A 261 9.17 3.03 10.17
N LYS A 262 8.47 2.42 11.12
CA LYS A 262 8.91 2.34 12.52
C LYS A 262 9.38 0.90 12.73
N GLU A 263 10.70 0.74 12.85
CA GLU A 263 11.31 -0.54 13.25
C GLU A 263 10.96 -0.84 14.72
#